data_AF-A0AAD9ZFG8-F1
#
_entry.id   AF-A0AAD9ZFG8-F1
#
_cell.length_a   1.000
_cell.length_b   1.000
_cell.length_c   1.000
_cell.angle_alpha   90.00
_cell.angle_beta   90.00
_cell.angle_gamma   90.00
#
_symmetry.space_group_name_H-M   'P 1'
#
loop_
_entity.id
_entity.type
_entity.pdbx_description
1 polymer ?
#
loop_
_entity_poly.entity_id
_entity_poly.type
_entity_poly.pdbx_seq_one_letter_code
_entity_poly.pdbx_strand_id
1 'polypeptide(L)'
;MTPIGSKRPREDDNNEASRPRKRPGGASRVSKSETEAVLQRQQQRAEEARQAATTRGVEEVVRQHYNAVPQRGRDWRKTDSRIKGLRSFNNWIKSTIIHKFSPAEAGTESHPLRVLDIGCGKGGDLGKWQQAPQPLELYVGIDPAEVSIEQARERYAQMSSGGRGGRGGRGGYHGGRPQRTFDAEFFAEDAFAYSLGDIPLIREVGFGPGSRWGPAGGFDVVSMMFCMHYAFENEVKAKGMLANVAGSLKKGGRFIGVIPNSDVIRSGVEAFHERQPKSAAGKPQDESNGKPEGGNRDEARATGSESPPYLIGEQANSPPIEPTPSDKANGEAPARPTKGQETSEAAPGVTPAINVLTEPPSQANGTSEKPKTDMPSTKEGSLDSSPQAPDTKDDQLAAPAVAEWGNSIYRVRFPGDTPKDGIFRPPYGWKYSFFMEEAVEEVPEYVVPWEAFRAIAEDYNLELQYRKPFAEIWKEENSSPVFGPLSERMGVRGRDAGPLLVSDEEMEAASFYHAFCFYKI
;
A
#
# COMPACT_ATOMS: atom_id res chain seq x y z
N MET A 1 22.14 -44.67 -70.01
CA MET A 1 22.48 -46.09 -70.22
C MET A 1 23.53 -46.48 -69.18
N THR A 2 23.20 -47.51 -68.37
CA THR A 2 24.11 -48.38 -67.57
C THR A 2 24.90 -47.77 -66.36
N PRO A 3 25.33 -48.56 -65.35
CA PRO A 3 24.56 -48.78 -64.11
C PRO A 3 25.38 -48.68 -62.78
N ILE A 4 24.66 -48.83 -61.66
CA ILE A 4 24.97 -49.50 -60.37
C ILE A 4 26.46 -49.63 -59.96
N GLY A 5 26.81 -49.04 -58.80
CA GLY A 5 28.01 -49.34 -58.01
C GLY A 5 27.71 -49.37 -56.51
N SER A 6 28.09 -50.47 -55.86
CA SER A 6 27.69 -50.96 -54.54
C SER A 6 28.50 -50.43 -53.35
N LYS A 7 27.81 -50.32 -52.20
CA LYS A 7 28.23 -50.46 -50.79
C LYS A 7 29.73 -50.36 -50.41
N ARG A 8 30.03 -49.48 -49.44
CA ARG A 8 30.86 -49.82 -48.26
C ARG A 8 30.20 -49.28 -46.97
N PRO A 9 30.24 -50.03 -45.85
CA PRO A 9 29.69 -49.59 -44.56
C PRO A 9 30.63 -48.57 -43.93
N ARG A 10 30.07 -47.56 -43.24
CA ARG A 10 30.85 -46.73 -42.32
C ARG A 10 30.99 -47.49 -41.02
N GLU A 11 32.24 -47.70 -40.63
CA GLU A 11 32.66 -48.35 -39.40
C GLU A 11 32.18 -47.54 -38.18
N ASP A 12 31.70 -48.27 -37.19
CA ASP A 12 31.46 -47.81 -35.82
C ASP A 12 32.81 -47.50 -35.17
N ASP A 13 33.20 -46.22 -35.13
CA ASP A 13 34.26 -45.77 -34.24
C ASP A 13 33.66 -45.18 -32.97
N ASN A 14 33.38 -46.11 -32.06
CA ASN A 14 33.13 -45.86 -30.64
C ASN A 14 34.44 -45.34 -30.02
N ASN A 15 34.60 -44.02 -29.94
CA ASN A 15 35.61 -43.44 -29.07
C ASN A 15 35.08 -42.17 -28.38
N GLU A 16 34.29 -42.43 -27.34
CA GLU A 16 33.81 -41.45 -26.36
C GLU A 16 34.99 -40.95 -25.50
N ALA A 17 35.84 -40.11 -26.07
CA ALA A 17 36.82 -39.33 -25.31
C ALA A 17 36.11 -38.11 -24.69
N SER A 18 35.61 -38.31 -23.46
CA SER A 18 35.04 -37.27 -22.61
C SER A 18 35.89 -35.99 -22.61
N ARG A 19 35.33 -34.89 -23.12
CA ARG A 19 35.87 -33.55 -22.89
C ARG A 19 35.83 -33.29 -21.38
N PRO A 20 36.94 -32.90 -20.72
CA PRO A 20 36.90 -32.60 -19.30
C PRO A 20 35.92 -31.43 -19.08
N ARG A 21 34.84 -31.72 -18.34
CA ARG A 21 33.92 -30.70 -17.85
C ARG A 21 34.75 -29.65 -17.11
N LYS A 22 34.68 -28.40 -17.54
CA LYS A 22 35.19 -27.24 -16.79
C LYS A 22 34.70 -27.41 -15.36
N ARG A 23 35.64 -27.57 -14.42
CA ARG A 23 35.34 -27.60 -12.98
C ARG A 23 34.46 -26.40 -12.66
N PRO A 24 33.39 -26.54 -11.85
CA PRO A 24 32.64 -25.38 -11.41
C PRO A 24 33.62 -24.51 -10.61
N GLY A 25 34.07 -23.41 -11.23
CA GLY A 25 34.74 -22.32 -10.54
C GLY A 25 33.81 -21.87 -9.43
N GLY A 26 34.36 -21.73 -8.23
CA GLY A 26 33.62 -21.53 -7.00
C GLY A 26 32.49 -20.54 -7.19
N ALA A 27 31.26 -21.02 -7.00
CA ALA A 27 30.15 -20.15 -6.67
C ALA A 27 30.64 -19.20 -5.59
N SER A 28 30.48 -17.89 -5.84
CA SER A 28 30.80 -16.80 -4.93
C SER A 28 30.24 -17.13 -3.55
N ARG A 29 31.11 -17.66 -2.68
CA ARG A 29 30.87 -17.77 -1.25
C ARG A 29 30.85 -16.34 -0.75
N VAL A 30 29.64 -15.76 -0.69
CA VAL A 30 29.41 -14.53 0.05
C VAL A 30 30.02 -14.75 1.43
N SER A 31 31.04 -13.97 1.77
CA SER A 31 31.76 -14.19 3.02
C SER A 31 30.86 -13.82 4.18
N LYS A 32 31.06 -14.45 5.35
CA LYS A 32 30.35 -14.02 6.58
C LYS A 32 30.53 -12.52 6.85
N SER A 33 31.71 -11.98 6.52
CA SER A 33 32.01 -10.55 6.64
C SER A 33 31.21 -9.66 5.68
N GLU A 34 30.90 -10.13 4.46
CA GLU A 34 30.04 -9.39 3.52
C GLU A 34 28.59 -9.37 4.01
N THR A 35 28.07 -10.49 4.52
CA THR A 35 26.72 -10.55 5.11
C THR A 35 26.60 -9.67 6.35
N GLU A 36 27.60 -9.68 7.24
CA GLU A 36 27.64 -8.84 8.44
C GLU A 36 27.72 -7.34 8.08
N ALA A 37 28.51 -6.97 7.07
CA ALA A 37 28.60 -5.58 6.61
C ALA A 37 27.28 -5.07 6.00
N VAL A 38 26.56 -5.92 5.27
CA VAL A 38 25.22 -5.59 4.76
C VAL A 38 24.24 -5.40 5.91
N LEU A 39 24.26 -6.28 6.91
CA LEU A 39 23.40 -6.20 8.09
C LEU A 39 23.67 -4.92 8.90
N GLN A 40 24.93 -4.58 9.15
CA GLN A 40 25.32 -3.34 9.84
C GLN A 40 24.87 -2.10 9.07
N ARG A 41 25.04 -2.08 7.74
CA ARG A 41 24.58 -0.97 6.91
C ARG A 41 23.05 -0.84 6.90
N GLN A 42 22.32 -1.95 6.97
CA GLN A 42 20.86 -1.94 7.13
C GLN A 42 20.46 -1.41 8.50
N GLN A 43 21.12 -1.84 9.58
CA GLN A 43 20.89 -1.35 10.94
C GLN A 43 21.19 0.14 11.07
N GLN A 44 22.28 0.62 10.47
CA GLN A 44 22.62 2.05 10.48
C GLN A 44 21.57 2.89 9.75
N ARG A 45 21.14 2.46 8.56
CA ARG A 45 20.06 3.17 7.83
C ARG A 45 18.73 3.15 8.58
N ALA A 46 18.40 2.05 9.24
CA ALA A 46 17.22 1.94 10.09
C ALA A 46 17.27 2.95 11.26
N GLU A 47 18.44 3.10 11.90
CA GLU A 47 18.65 4.07 12.97
C GLU A 47 18.53 5.52 12.46
N GLU A 48 19.15 5.83 11.33
CA GLU A 48 19.09 7.14 10.68
C GLU A 48 17.64 7.50 10.27
N ALA A 49 16.90 6.56 9.68
CA ALA A 49 15.48 6.73 9.35
C ALA A 49 14.63 7.01 10.59
N ARG A 50 14.92 6.32 11.71
CA ARG A 50 14.23 6.54 12.99
C ARG A 50 14.48 7.93 13.56
N GLN A 51 15.72 8.39 13.55
CA GLN A 51 16.08 9.74 14.02
C GLN A 51 15.48 10.81 13.11
N ALA A 52 15.49 10.59 11.79
CA ALA A 52 14.85 11.47 10.82
C ALA A 52 13.33 11.56 11.04
N ALA A 53 12.63 10.45 11.29
CA ALA A 53 11.19 10.42 11.56
C ALA A 53 10.79 11.06 12.91
N THR A 54 11.76 11.37 13.76
CA THR A 54 11.56 12.13 15.01
C THR A 54 11.76 13.63 14.80
N THR A 55 12.57 14.02 13.80
CA THR A 55 12.98 15.40 13.54
C THR A 55 12.25 16.03 12.33
N ARG A 56 11.87 15.22 11.35
CA ARG A 56 11.12 15.56 10.14
C ARG A 56 9.73 14.90 10.24
N GLY A 57 8.70 15.54 9.70
CA GLY A 57 7.34 14.98 9.69
C GLY A 57 7.32 13.59 9.02
N VAL A 58 6.48 12.68 9.53
CA VAL A 58 6.39 11.28 9.06
C VAL A 58 6.14 11.20 7.55
N GLU A 59 5.28 12.07 7.03
CA GLU A 59 4.98 12.18 5.60
C GLU A 59 6.21 12.46 4.74
N GLU A 60 7.11 13.35 5.19
CA GLU A 60 8.33 13.65 4.44
C GLU A 60 9.26 12.44 4.40
N VAL A 61 9.35 11.67 5.49
CA VAL A 61 10.13 10.42 5.54
C VAL A 61 9.56 9.38 4.58
N VAL A 62 8.24 9.19 4.57
CA VAL A 62 7.55 8.27 3.65
C VAL A 62 7.82 8.69 2.20
N ARG A 63 7.64 9.98 1.88
CA ARG A 63 7.89 10.54 0.54
C ARG A 63 9.34 10.36 0.10
N GLN A 64 10.30 10.70 0.97
CA GLN A 64 11.73 10.54 0.69
C GLN A 64 12.09 9.06 0.47
N HIS A 65 11.53 8.15 1.27
CA HIS A 65 11.71 6.71 1.09
C HIS A 65 11.28 6.26 -0.31
N TYR A 66 10.03 6.53 -0.71
CA TYR A 66 9.53 6.09 -2.01
C TYR A 66 10.28 6.71 -3.20
N ASN A 67 10.73 7.95 -3.07
CA ASN A 67 11.60 8.61 -4.04
C ASN A 67 12.97 7.93 -4.14
N ALA A 68 13.55 7.56 -3.00
CA ALA A 68 14.88 6.94 -2.93
C ALA A 68 14.89 5.46 -3.32
N VAL A 69 13.77 4.73 -3.20
CA VAL A 69 13.69 3.30 -3.56
C VAL A 69 14.07 3.11 -5.04
N PRO A 70 15.20 2.44 -5.35
CA PRO A 70 15.71 2.32 -6.70
C PRO A 70 14.73 1.59 -7.61
N GLN A 71 14.62 2.04 -8.87
CA GLN A 71 13.91 1.28 -9.90
C GLN A 71 14.72 0.04 -10.28
N ARG A 72 14.50 -1.06 -9.55
CA ARG A 72 14.99 -2.37 -9.97
C ARG A 72 14.10 -2.84 -11.14
N GLY A 73 14.70 -3.19 -12.27
CA GLY A 73 13.97 -3.55 -13.50
C GLY A 73 12.99 -4.72 -13.34
N ARG A 74 12.09 -4.92 -14.31
CA ARG A 74 11.13 -6.05 -14.29
C ARG A 74 11.85 -7.39 -14.23
N ASP A 75 12.98 -7.52 -14.92
CA ASP A 75 13.75 -8.76 -14.96
C ASP A 75 14.34 -9.08 -13.60
N TRP A 76 15.02 -8.11 -12.96
CA TRP A 76 15.55 -8.26 -11.60
C TRP A 76 14.48 -8.71 -10.60
N ARG A 77 13.26 -8.16 -10.67
CA ARG A 77 12.15 -8.56 -9.78
C ARG A 77 11.74 -10.02 -9.95
N LYS A 78 11.99 -10.61 -11.11
CA LYS A 78 11.64 -12.02 -11.42
C LYS A 78 12.80 -12.98 -11.14
N THR A 79 14.04 -12.54 -11.32
CA THR A 79 15.22 -13.40 -11.25
C THR A 79 15.94 -13.32 -9.91
N ASP A 80 16.17 -12.11 -9.40
CA ASP A 80 17.16 -11.85 -8.35
C ASP A 80 16.56 -11.33 -7.03
N SER A 81 15.28 -10.96 -7.02
CA SER A 81 14.59 -10.48 -5.80
C SER A 81 14.46 -11.60 -4.76
N ARG A 82 14.87 -11.31 -3.52
CA ARG A 82 14.71 -12.21 -2.37
C ARG A 82 13.24 -12.44 -2.01
N ILE A 83 12.38 -11.47 -2.32
CA ILE A 83 10.94 -11.50 -2.05
C ILE A 83 10.09 -11.65 -3.32
N LYS A 84 10.60 -12.37 -4.33
CA LYS A 84 9.93 -12.53 -5.63
C LYS A 84 8.56 -13.21 -5.52
N GLY A 85 8.39 -14.17 -4.60
CA GLY A 85 7.14 -14.86 -4.35
C GLY A 85 6.12 -13.90 -3.75
N LEU A 86 6.51 -13.16 -2.70
CA LEU A 86 5.70 -12.12 -2.08
C LEU A 86 5.27 -11.04 -3.10
N ARG A 87 6.18 -10.56 -3.94
CA ARG A 87 5.85 -9.57 -4.98
C ARG A 87 4.82 -10.11 -5.96
N SER A 88 4.99 -11.35 -6.40
CA SER A 88 4.06 -12.00 -7.34
C SER A 88 2.68 -12.20 -6.69
N PHE A 89 2.66 -12.62 -5.43
CA PHE A 89 1.45 -12.83 -4.65
C PHE A 89 0.69 -11.51 -4.40
N ASN A 90 1.36 -10.46 -3.90
CA ASN A 90 0.75 -9.14 -3.71
C ASN A 90 0.20 -8.58 -5.03
N ASN A 91 0.94 -8.78 -6.13
CA ASN A 91 0.50 -8.33 -7.44
C ASN A 91 -0.73 -9.11 -7.94
N TRP A 92 -0.83 -10.40 -7.61
CA TRP A 92 -1.99 -11.24 -7.91
C TRP A 92 -3.20 -10.81 -7.08
N ILE A 93 -3.04 -10.60 -5.77
CA ILE A 93 -4.12 -10.08 -4.91
C ILE A 93 -4.67 -8.76 -5.46
N LYS A 94 -3.80 -7.80 -5.81
CA LYS A 94 -4.24 -6.54 -6.41
C LYS A 94 -5.00 -6.74 -7.72
N SER A 95 -4.55 -7.66 -8.57
CA SER A 95 -5.26 -8.00 -9.81
C SER A 95 -6.63 -8.60 -9.52
N THR A 96 -6.72 -9.52 -8.55
CA THR A 96 -7.95 -10.15 -8.11
C THR A 96 -8.96 -9.12 -7.61
N ILE A 97 -8.55 -8.21 -6.71
CA ILE A 97 -9.43 -7.19 -6.13
C ILE A 97 -9.90 -6.19 -7.18
N ILE A 98 -8.99 -5.65 -8.00
CA ILE A 98 -9.36 -4.73 -9.10
C ILE A 98 -10.37 -5.40 -10.02
N HIS A 99 -10.09 -6.64 -10.45
CA HIS A 99 -10.95 -7.33 -11.40
C HIS A 99 -12.30 -7.73 -10.79
N LYS A 100 -12.35 -8.08 -9.49
CA LYS A 100 -13.57 -8.48 -8.78
C LYS A 100 -14.53 -7.32 -8.56
N PHE A 101 -14.02 -6.10 -8.37
CA PHE A 101 -14.83 -4.91 -8.07
C PHE A 101 -14.91 -3.90 -9.22
N SER A 102 -14.41 -4.26 -10.40
CA SER A 102 -14.57 -3.49 -11.64
C SER A 102 -15.43 -4.16 -12.75
N PRO A 103 -16.38 -5.07 -12.47
CA PRO A 103 -17.33 -5.52 -13.50
C PRO A 103 -18.48 -4.52 -13.68
N ALA A 104 -19.12 -4.59 -14.84
CA ALA A 104 -20.38 -3.89 -15.08
C ALA A 104 -21.47 -4.39 -14.12
N GLU A 105 -22.28 -3.49 -13.58
CA GLU A 105 -23.40 -3.89 -12.73
C GLU A 105 -24.49 -4.55 -13.57
N ALA A 106 -24.94 -5.72 -13.11
CA ALA A 106 -26.02 -6.45 -13.76
C ALA A 106 -27.27 -5.59 -13.86
N GLY A 107 -27.77 -5.37 -15.08
CA GLY A 107 -28.98 -4.58 -15.34
C GLY A 107 -28.76 -3.08 -15.52
N THR A 108 -27.52 -2.58 -15.52
CA THR A 108 -27.20 -1.18 -15.85
C THR A 108 -26.67 -1.04 -17.28
N GLU A 109 -26.86 0.13 -17.90
CA GLU A 109 -26.15 0.44 -19.15
C GLU A 109 -24.64 0.45 -18.88
N SER A 110 -23.91 -0.43 -19.56
CA SER A 110 -22.46 -0.57 -19.40
C SER A 110 -21.76 0.64 -20.01
N HIS A 111 -21.32 1.58 -19.16
CA HIS A 111 -20.45 2.70 -19.55
C HIS A 111 -19.00 2.41 -19.16
N PRO A 112 -17.98 2.89 -19.88
CA PRO A 112 -16.60 2.65 -19.47
C PRO A 112 -16.29 3.32 -18.12
N LEU A 113 -15.41 2.71 -17.33
CA LEU A 113 -15.12 3.10 -15.94
C LEU A 113 -14.26 4.37 -15.84
N ARG A 114 -14.54 5.18 -14.82
CA ARG A 114 -13.69 6.26 -14.33
C ARG A 114 -13.10 5.85 -12.99
N VAL A 115 -11.77 5.86 -12.92
CA VAL A 115 -11.02 5.39 -11.75
C VAL A 115 -10.16 6.51 -11.18
N LEU A 116 -10.23 6.68 -9.87
CA LEU A 116 -9.31 7.51 -9.08
C LEU A 116 -8.44 6.59 -8.23
N ASP A 117 -7.13 6.64 -8.43
CA ASP A 117 -6.15 5.79 -7.73
C ASP A 117 -5.29 6.68 -6.82
N ILE A 118 -5.62 6.70 -5.52
CA ILE A 118 -4.96 7.52 -4.50
C ILE A 118 -3.79 6.72 -3.91
N GLY A 119 -2.60 7.32 -3.91
CA GLY A 119 -1.35 6.61 -3.65
C GLY A 119 -0.94 5.71 -4.81
N CYS A 120 -1.10 6.18 -6.06
CA CYS A 120 -0.82 5.37 -7.26
C CYS A 120 0.67 5.02 -7.41
N GLY A 121 1.54 5.72 -6.67
CA GLY A 121 2.99 5.59 -6.73
C GLY A 121 3.50 5.68 -8.16
N LYS A 122 4.43 4.80 -8.50
CA LYS A 122 5.10 4.72 -9.81
C LYS A 122 4.22 4.08 -10.90
N GLY A 123 2.89 4.08 -10.76
CA GLY A 123 1.95 3.46 -11.71
C GLY A 123 2.00 1.93 -11.73
N GLY A 124 2.07 1.28 -10.57
CA GLY A 124 2.17 -0.19 -10.46
C GLY A 124 0.93 -0.96 -10.93
N ASP A 125 -0.23 -0.28 -10.94
CA ASP A 125 -1.53 -0.89 -11.18
C ASP A 125 -2.13 -0.51 -12.55
N LEU A 126 -1.50 0.38 -13.33
CA LEU A 126 -1.91 0.77 -14.69
C LEU A 126 -2.22 -0.43 -15.60
N GLY A 127 -1.33 -1.42 -15.62
CA GLY A 127 -1.52 -2.63 -16.44
C GLY A 127 -2.66 -3.54 -15.95
N LYS A 128 -3.04 -3.44 -14.67
CA LYS A 128 -4.18 -4.19 -14.12
C LYS A 128 -5.48 -3.53 -14.52
N TRP A 129 -5.54 -2.21 -14.42
CA TRP A 129 -6.66 -1.40 -14.90
C TRP A 129 -6.89 -1.58 -16.41
N GLN A 130 -5.83 -1.63 -17.22
CA GLN A 130 -5.92 -1.94 -18.66
C GLN A 130 -6.52 -3.33 -18.96
N GLN A 131 -6.40 -4.26 -18.01
CA GLN A 131 -6.89 -5.63 -18.09
C GLN A 131 -8.17 -5.86 -17.24
N ALA A 132 -8.78 -4.80 -16.72
CA ALA A 132 -10.03 -4.89 -15.98
C ALA A 132 -11.16 -5.43 -16.88
N PRO A 133 -12.19 -6.10 -16.31
CA PRO A 133 -13.24 -6.72 -17.11
C PRO A 133 -14.10 -5.70 -17.87
N GLN A 134 -14.23 -4.48 -17.33
CA GLN A 134 -14.89 -3.36 -17.99
C GLN A 134 -13.83 -2.37 -18.48
N PRO A 135 -13.96 -1.84 -19.71
CA PRO A 135 -13.02 -0.86 -20.23
C PRO A 135 -13.05 0.42 -19.39
N LEU A 136 -11.91 1.09 -19.27
CA LEU A 136 -11.82 2.40 -18.63
C LEU A 136 -12.00 3.51 -19.67
N GLU A 137 -12.71 4.56 -19.28
CA GLU A 137 -12.70 5.87 -19.94
C GLU A 137 -11.51 6.69 -19.42
N LEU A 138 -11.39 6.81 -18.10
CA LEU A 138 -10.48 7.72 -17.42
C LEU A 138 -9.80 7.06 -16.22
N TYR A 139 -8.50 7.27 -16.09
CA TYR A 139 -7.71 6.97 -14.89
C TYR A 139 -7.07 8.25 -14.35
N VAL A 140 -7.28 8.55 -13.08
CA VAL A 140 -6.62 9.67 -12.39
C VAL A 140 -5.74 9.10 -11.28
N GLY A 141 -4.42 9.26 -11.40
CA GLY A 141 -3.46 8.84 -10.39
C GLY A 141 -3.03 10.00 -9.49
N ILE A 142 -3.11 9.83 -8.17
CA ILE A 142 -2.68 10.83 -7.18
C ILE A 142 -1.60 10.21 -6.30
N ASP A 143 -0.52 10.93 -6.02
CA ASP A 143 0.51 10.51 -5.08
C ASP A 143 1.28 11.74 -4.56
N PRO A 144 1.65 11.82 -3.27
CA PRO A 144 2.40 12.98 -2.75
C PRO A 144 3.84 13.06 -3.28
N ALA A 145 4.37 11.99 -3.87
CA ALA A 145 5.73 11.95 -4.40
C ALA A 145 5.78 12.31 -5.90
N GLU A 146 6.20 13.53 -6.20
CA GLU A 146 6.31 14.05 -7.58
C GLU A 146 7.13 13.13 -8.51
N VAL A 147 8.28 12.64 -8.06
CA VAL A 147 9.12 11.70 -8.83
C VAL A 147 8.36 10.39 -9.14
N SER A 148 7.50 9.93 -8.23
CA SER A 148 6.66 8.76 -8.48
C SER A 148 5.62 9.05 -9.56
N ILE A 149 5.02 10.24 -9.54
CA ILE A 149 4.05 10.70 -10.56
C ILE A 149 4.69 10.83 -11.94
N GLU A 150 5.88 11.41 -12.06
CA GLU A 150 6.62 11.47 -13.32
C GLU A 150 6.86 10.07 -13.89
N GLN A 151 7.30 9.13 -13.04
CA GLN A 151 7.51 7.73 -13.44
C GLN A 151 6.22 7.01 -13.85
N ALA A 152 5.09 7.34 -13.19
CA ALA A 152 3.78 6.82 -13.57
C ALA A 152 3.35 7.35 -14.95
N ARG A 153 3.55 8.65 -15.21
CA ARG A 153 3.32 9.27 -16.53
C ARG A 153 4.15 8.61 -17.63
N GLU A 154 5.45 8.41 -17.39
CA GLU A 154 6.34 7.73 -18.34
C GLU A 154 5.89 6.29 -18.63
N ARG A 155 5.52 5.54 -17.59
CA ARG A 155 5.03 4.16 -17.75
C ARG A 155 3.74 4.11 -18.55
N TYR A 156 2.82 5.02 -18.30
CA TYR A 156 1.58 5.14 -19.05
C TYR A 156 1.83 5.54 -20.51
N ALA A 157 2.76 6.48 -20.77
CA ALA A 157 3.15 6.86 -22.12
C ALA A 157 3.74 5.69 -22.91
N GLN A 158 4.60 4.87 -22.30
CA GLN A 158 5.15 3.65 -22.89
C GLN A 158 4.06 2.61 -23.21
N MET A 159 3.07 2.47 -22.33
CA MET A 159 1.90 1.60 -22.54
C MET A 159 1.08 2.08 -23.74
N SER A 160 0.91 3.40 -23.88
CA SER A 160 0.13 4.04 -24.95
C SER A 160 0.87 4.03 -26.30
N SER A 161 2.19 4.20 -26.31
CA SER A 161 3.02 4.23 -27.53
C SER A 161 3.27 2.86 -28.15
N GLY A 162 3.08 1.77 -27.39
CA GLY A 162 3.27 0.39 -27.83
C GLY A 162 2.37 -0.07 -28.99
N GLY A 163 1.37 0.73 -29.37
CA GLY A 163 0.49 0.48 -30.53
C GLY A 163 1.05 0.89 -31.90
N ARG A 164 2.20 1.59 -31.99
CA ARG A 164 2.69 2.15 -33.27
C ARG A 164 4.10 1.78 -33.73
N GLY A 165 4.87 0.96 -32.99
CA GLY A 165 6.16 0.51 -33.52
C GLY A 165 6.98 -0.34 -32.55
N GLY A 166 6.88 -1.67 -32.68
CA GLY A 166 7.76 -2.57 -31.93
C GLY A 166 7.51 -4.04 -32.24
N ARG A 167 8.31 -4.61 -33.14
CA ARG A 167 8.49 -6.06 -33.24
C ARG A 167 9.00 -6.58 -31.89
N GLY A 168 8.19 -7.29 -31.11
CA GLY A 168 8.69 -8.00 -29.94
C GLY A 168 7.67 -8.30 -28.85
N GLY A 169 6.70 -9.16 -29.14
CA GLY A 169 5.76 -9.64 -28.13
C GLY A 169 4.86 -10.74 -28.67
N ARG A 170 5.42 -11.92 -28.92
CA ARG A 170 4.64 -13.15 -29.16
C ARG A 170 3.84 -13.46 -27.88
N GLY A 171 2.59 -13.05 -27.82
CA GLY A 171 1.73 -13.28 -26.68
C GLY A 171 0.29 -12.84 -26.92
N GLY A 172 -0.38 -13.44 -27.92
CA GLY A 172 -1.80 -13.22 -28.16
C GLY A 172 -2.31 -14.09 -29.30
N TYR A 173 -2.75 -15.31 -28.98
CA TYR A 173 -3.41 -16.24 -29.92
C TYR A 173 -4.89 -15.87 -30.20
N HIS A 174 -5.25 -14.59 -30.10
CA HIS A 174 -6.54 -14.07 -30.53
C HIS A 174 -6.32 -12.77 -31.27
N GLY A 175 -6.64 -12.75 -32.57
CA GLY A 175 -6.59 -11.58 -33.45
C GLY A 175 -7.61 -10.49 -33.10
N GLY A 176 -7.68 -10.10 -31.83
CA GLY A 176 -8.48 -8.98 -31.37
C GLY A 176 -7.87 -7.65 -31.79
N ARG A 177 -8.73 -6.66 -32.05
CA ARG A 177 -8.31 -5.27 -32.22
C ARG A 177 -7.48 -4.84 -30.99
N PRO A 178 -6.42 -4.02 -31.17
CA PRO A 178 -5.68 -3.47 -30.04
C PRO A 178 -6.67 -2.75 -29.11
N GLN A 179 -6.66 -3.13 -27.83
CA GLN A 179 -7.47 -2.45 -26.81
C GLN A 179 -7.07 -0.98 -26.80
N ARG A 180 -8.06 -0.09 -26.94
CA ARG A 180 -7.83 1.35 -26.83
C ARG A 180 -7.36 1.61 -25.39
N THR A 181 -6.21 2.27 -25.25
CA THR A 181 -5.75 2.73 -23.94
C THR A 181 -6.73 3.79 -23.42
N PHE A 182 -7.09 3.69 -22.14
CA PHE A 182 -7.94 4.68 -21.45
C PHE A 182 -7.21 6.01 -21.35
N ASP A 183 -7.92 7.13 -21.20
CA ASP A 183 -7.26 8.43 -20.95
C ASP A 183 -6.73 8.47 -19.51
N ALA A 184 -5.55 9.04 -19.28
CA ALA A 184 -4.94 9.08 -17.95
C ALA A 184 -4.31 10.43 -17.61
N GLU A 185 -4.55 10.87 -16.38
CA GLU A 185 -3.97 12.09 -15.79
C GLU A 185 -3.37 11.79 -14.42
N PHE A 186 -2.34 12.54 -14.03
CA PHE A 186 -1.58 12.26 -12.81
C PHE A 186 -1.24 13.54 -12.04
N PHE A 187 -1.46 13.58 -10.73
CA PHE A 187 -1.21 14.78 -9.93
C PHE A 187 -0.35 14.45 -8.70
N ALA A 188 0.62 15.32 -8.42
CA ALA A 188 1.46 15.24 -7.24
C ALA A 188 0.82 16.04 -6.10
N GLU A 189 0.05 15.37 -5.25
CA GLU A 189 -0.74 16.01 -4.19
C GLU A 189 -0.84 15.15 -2.94
N ASP A 190 -0.90 15.78 -1.77
CA ASP A 190 -1.25 15.11 -0.52
C ASP A 190 -2.77 15.01 -0.37
N ALA A 191 -3.31 13.88 -0.80
CA ALA A 191 -4.73 13.55 -0.73
C ALA A 191 -5.26 13.34 0.71
N PHE A 192 -4.42 13.44 1.75
CA PHE A 192 -4.84 13.37 3.15
C PHE A 192 -4.96 14.76 3.79
N ALA A 193 -4.20 15.74 3.32
CA ALA A 193 -4.21 17.11 3.84
C ALA A 193 -5.09 18.07 3.02
N TYR A 194 -5.17 17.88 1.70
CA TYR A 194 -5.85 18.81 0.79
C TYR A 194 -7.08 18.20 0.14
N SER A 195 -8.04 19.05 -0.24
CA SER A 195 -9.23 18.60 -0.94
C SER A 195 -8.90 18.26 -2.39
N LEU A 196 -9.24 17.05 -2.83
CA LEU A 196 -9.10 16.67 -4.24
C LEU A 196 -10.05 17.43 -5.16
N GLY A 197 -11.10 18.07 -4.61
CA GLY A 197 -11.98 18.97 -5.35
C GLY A 197 -11.31 20.24 -5.87
N ASP A 198 -10.13 20.58 -5.36
CA ASP A 198 -9.34 21.70 -5.86
C ASP A 198 -8.65 21.38 -7.20
N ILE A 199 -8.51 20.09 -7.54
CA ILE A 199 -8.01 19.64 -8.84
C ILE A 199 -9.13 19.81 -9.88
N PRO A 200 -8.96 20.65 -10.91
CA PRO A 200 -10.03 20.97 -11.86
C PRO A 200 -10.64 19.74 -12.52
N LEU A 201 -9.82 18.75 -12.90
CA LEU A 201 -10.29 17.51 -13.51
C LEU A 201 -11.17 16.69 -12.57
N ILE A 202 -10.80 16.55 -11.29
CA ILE A 202 -11.57 15.77 -10.32
C ILE A 202 -12.92 16.46 -10.06
N ARG A 203 -12.90 17.79 -9.88
CA ARG A 203 -14.13 18.59 -9.77
C ARG A 203 -15.04 18.44 -10.99
N GLU A 204 -14.45 18.45 -12.18
CA GLU A 204 -15.16 18.25 -13.43
C GLU A 204 -15.80 16.85 -13.52
N VAL A 205 -15.06 15.80 -13.17
CA VAL A 205 -15.58 14.42 -13.11
C VAL A 205 -16.74 14.34 -12.11
N GLY A 206 -16.54 14.89 -10.93
CA GLY A 206 -17.55 15.05 -9.88
C GLY A 206 -16.89 14.99 -8.51
N PHE A 207 -16.97 16.11 -7.78
CA PHE A 207 -16.53 16.22 -6.39
C PHE A 207 -17.57 17.03 -5.60
N GLY A 208 -18.58 16.36 -5.04
CA GLY A 208 -19.75 17.03 -4.44
C GLY A 208 -20.81 17.49 -5.48
N PRO A 209 -21.71 18.44 -5.13
CA PRO A 209 -22.83 18.81 -5.99
C PRO A 209 -22.39 19.62 -7.23
N GLY A 210 -22.69 19.11 -8.41
CA GLY A 210 -22.42 19.74 -9.71
C GLY A 210 -21.29 19.06 -10.47
N SER A 211 -21.63 18.23 -11.45
CA SER A 211 -20.69 17.56 -12.35
C SER A 211 -21.07 17.81 -13.81
N ARG A 212 -20.06 17.90 -14.68
CA ARG A 212 -20.26 17.98 -16.15
C ARG A 212 -20.85 16.67 -16.72
N TRP A 213 -20.77 15.58 -15.96
CA TRP A 213 -21.28 14.25 -16.31
C TRP A 213 -22.70 14.01 -15.77
N GLY A 214 -23.39 15.08 -15.35
CA GLY A 214 -24.77 15.05 -14.86
C GLY A 214 -24.89 14.93 -13.33
N PRO A 215 -26.12 14.81 -12.80
CA PRO A 215 -26.39 14.72 -11.37
C PRO A 215 -25.72 13.52 -10.68
N ALA A 216 -25.35 12.50 -11.46
CA ALA A 216 -24.71 11.26 -11.02
C ALA A 216 -23.19 11.24 -11.24
N GLY A 217 -22.57 12.37 -11.56
CA GLY A 217 -21.12 12.47 -11.78
C GLY A 217 -20.29 11.96 -10.62
N GLY A 218 -19.01 11.72 -10.89
CA GLY A 218 -18.06 11.09 -9.97
C GLY A 218 -17.36 9.88 -10.59
N PHE A 219 -16.44 9.32 -9.83
CA PHE A 219 -15.68 8.13 -10.17
C PHE A 219 -16.49 6.88 -9.83
N ASP A 220 -16.37 5.86 -10.67
CA ASP A 220 -16.96 4.53 -10.45
C ASP A 220 -16.19 3.77 -9.38
N VAL A 221 -14.87 3.95 -9.35
CA VAL A 221 -13.98 3.29 -8.40
C VAL A 221 -12.95 4.28 -7.86
N VAL A 222 -12.81 4.31 -6.54
CA VAL A 222 -11.65 4.90 -5.85
C VAL A 222 -10.81 3.74 -5.30
N SER A 223 -9.52 3.76 -5.59
CA SER A 223 -8.55 2.72 -5.20
C SER A 223 -7.50 3.29 -4.26
N MET A 224 -7.20 2.57 -3.18
CA MET A 224 -6.10 2.86 -2.25
C MET A 224 -5.33 1.59 -1.90
N MET A 225 -4.29 1.30 -2.66
CA MET A 225 -3.49 0.08 -2.50
C MET A 225 -2.25 0.35 -1.65
N PHE A 226 -2.24 -0.12 -0.41
CA PHE A 226 -1.10 0.00 0.52
C PHE A 226 -0.72 1.45 0.88
N CYS A 227 -1.69 2.36 0.97
CA CYS A 227 -1.41 3.77 1.30
C CYS A 227 -2.31 4.36 2.40
N MET A 228 -3.49 3.77 2.65
CA MET A 228 -4.50 4.37 3.52
C MET A 228 -4.06 4.49 4.99
N HIS A 229 -3.22 3.58 5.47
CA HIS A 229 -2.76 3.57 6.86
C HIS A 229 -1.89 4.79 7.21
N TYR A 230 -1.32 5.50 6.25
CA TYR A 230 -0.59 6.75 6.52
C TYR A 230 -1.52 7.90 6.97
N ALA A 231 -2.79 7.90 6.54
CA ALA A 231 -3.76 8.91 6.94
C ALA A 231 -4.17 8.80 8.42
N PHE A 232 -3.97 7.64 9.04
CA PHE A 232 -4.30 7.38 10.45
C PHE A 232 -3.29 7.98 11.45
N GLU A 233 -2.37 8.82 10.97
CA GLU A 233 -1.51 9.67 11.80
C GLU A 233 -2.33 10.49 12.80
N ASN A 234 -3.42 11.09 12.35
CA ASN A 234 -4.33 11.86 13.19
C ASN A 234 -5.74 11.88 12.59
N GLU A 235 -6.70 12.30 13.41
CA GLU A 235 -8.11 12.36 13.04
C GLU A 235 -8.39 13.26 11.83
N VAL A 236 -7.69 14.40 11.72
CA VAL A 236 -7.89 15.36 10.63
C VAL A 236 -7.54 14.74 9.28
N LYS A 237 -6.38 14.08 9.19
CA LYS A 237 -5.95 13.38 7.97
C LYS A 237 -6.87 12.22 7.61
N ALA A 238 -7.28 11.40 8.59
CA ALA A 238 -8.19 10.28 8.35
C ALA A 238 -9.57 10.74 7.83
N LYS A 239 -10.12 11.82 8.41
CA LYS A 239 -11.38 12.43 7.97
C LYS A 239 -11.23 13.11 6.60
N GLY A 240 -10.14 13.84 6.36
CA GLY A 240 -9.84 14.45 5.07
C GLY A 240 -9.74 13.42 3.93
N MET A 241 -9.05 12.32 4.19
CA MET A 241 -8.98 11.17 3.28
C MET A 241 -10.38 10.62 2.96
N LEU A 242 -11.22 10.35 3.97
CA LEU A 242 -12.58 9.84 3.75
C LEU A 242 -13.47 10.85 3.00
N ALA A 243 -13.34 12.14 3.28
CA ALA A 243 -14.03 13.20 2.55
C ALA A 243 -13.64 13.19 1.06
N ASN A 244 -12.35 13.02 0.76
CA ASN A 244 -11.85 12.92 -0.61
C ASN A 244 -12.36 11.67 -1.34
N VAL A 245 -12.31 10.51 -0.69
CA VAL A 245 -12.85 9.25 -1.24
C VAL A 245 -14.35 9.39 -1.51
N ALA A 246 -15.12 9.80 -0.51
CA ALA A 246 -16.56 9.84 -0.56
C ALA A 246 -17.12 10.97 -1.43
N GLY A 247 -16.39 12.09 -1.54
CA GLY A 247 -16.72 13.21 -2.40
C GLY A 247 -16.46 12.93 -3.87
N SER A 248 -15.46 12.09 -4.18
CA SER A 248 -15.10 11.69 -5.54
C SER A 248 -15.99 10.58 -6.09
N LEU A 249 -16.54 9.72 -5.23
CA LEU A 249 -17.37 8.59 -5.66
C LEU A 249 -18.77 9.03 -6.08
N LYS A 250 -19.24 8.48 -7.21
CA LYS A 250 -20.67 8.50 -7.52
C LYS A 250 -21.45 7.57 -6.58
N LYS A 251 -22.77 7.73 -6.50
CA LYS A 251 -23.64 6.74 -5.83
C LYS A 251 -23.52 5.37 -6.51
N GLY A 252 -23.39 4.31 -5.71
CA GLY A 252 -23.06 2.95 -6.15
C GLY A 252 -21.57 2.74 -6.48
N GLY A 253 -20.76 3.80 -6.44
CA GLY A 253 -19.32 3.71 -6.65
C GLY A 253 -18.62 2.93 -5.54
N ARG A 254 -17.43 2.38 -5.86
CA ARG A 254 -16.72 1.44 -5.00
C ARG A 254 -15.42 2.04 -4.48
N PHE A 255 -15.22 1.96 -3.17
CA PHE A 255 -13.95 2.25 -2.55
C PHE A 255 -13.22 0.93 -2.24
N ILE A 256 -12.18 0.61 -3.01
CA ILE A 256 -11.38 -0.58 -2.82
C ILE A 256 -10.01 -0.24 -2.24
N GLY A 257 -9.46 -1.15 -1.43
CA GLY A 257 -8.13 -0.94 -0.91
C GLY A 257 -7.50 -2.17 -0.28
N VAL A 258 -6.23 -2.00 0.06
CA VAL A 258 -5.42 -2.97 0.79
C VAL A 258 -4.69 -2.23 1.90
N ILE A 259 -4.78 -2.76 3.12
CA ILE A 259 -4.08 -2.22 4.29
C ILE A 259 -3.55 -3.31 5.21
N PRO A 260 -2.57 -2.98 6.07
CA PRO A 260 -2.23 -3.76 7.24
C PRO A 260 -3.48 -4.15 8.04
N ASN A 261 -3.58 -5.41 8.41
CA ASN A 261 -4.71 -5.94 9.16
C ASN A 261 -4.53 -5.66 10.66
N SER A 262 -5.37 -4.79 11.23
CA SER A 262 -5.33 -4.47 12.66
C SER A 262 -5.50 -5.68 13.57
N ASP A 263 -6.17 -6.74 13.11
CA ASP A 263 -6.35 -7.95 13.92
C ASP A 263 -5.01 -8.69 14.08
N VAL A 264 -4.20 -8.72 13.03
CA VAL A 264 -2.84 -9.30 13.06
C VAL A 264 -1.93 -8.45 13.96
N ILE A 265 -2.02 -7.12 13.84
CA ILE A 265 -1.27 -6.19 14.70
C ILE A 265 -1.65 -6.38 16.16
N ARG A 266 -2.96 -6.46 16.44
CA ARG A 266 -3.50 -6.71 17.77
C ARG A 266 -2.95 -8.00 18.36
N SER A 267 -3.01 -9.11 17.62
CA SER A 267 -2.46 -10.39 18.09
C SER A 267 -0.96 -10.32 18.38
N GLY A 268 -0.19 -9.57 17.59
CA GLY A 268 1.23 -9.31 17.85
C GLY A 268 1.46 -8.55 19.17
N VAL A 269 0.64 -7.53 19.44
CA VAL A 269 0.67 -6.77 20.70
C VAL A 269 0.27 -7.63 21.90
N GLU A 270 -0.82 -8.40 21.79
CA GLU A 270 -1.29 -9.28 22.86
C GLU A 270 -0.23 -10.34 23.20
N ALA A 271 0.33 -11.01 22.17
CA ALA A 271 1.38 -12.00 22.36
C ALA A 271 2.66 -11.41 22.98
N PHE A 272 2.98 -10.14 22.70
CA PHE A 272 4.09 -9.44 23.36
C PHE A 272 3.81 -9.25 24.86
N HIS A 273 2.63 -8.78 25.23
CA HIS A 273 2.26 -8.55 26.64
C HIS A 273 2.10 -9.84 27.45
N GLU A 274 1.67 -10.94 26.82
CA GLU A 274 1.60 -12.26 27.46
C GLU A 274 2.98 -12.82 27.85
N ARG A 275 4.02 -12.47 27.08
CA ARG A 275 5.40 -12.90 27.31
C ARG A 275 6.11 -12.07 28.39
N GLN A 276 5.59 -10.89 28.71
CA GLN A 276 6.12 -10.07 29.80
C GLN A 276 5.83 -10.77 31.14
N PRO A 277 6.80 -10.86 32.06
CA PRO A 277 6.52 -11.38 33.39
C PRO A 277 5.38 -10.58 34.00
N LYS A 278 4.29 -11.25 34.38
CA LYS A 278 3.19 -10.63 35.12
C LYS A 278 3.82 -10.00 36.36
N SER A 279 4.00 -8.68 36.34
CA SER A 279 4.47 -7.93 37.50
C SER A 279 3.60 -8.38 38.68
N ALA A 280 4.23 -8.92 39.72
CA ALA A 280 3.54 -9.43 40.90
C ALA A 280 2.46 -8.41 41.28
N ALA A 281 1.20 -8.82 41.13
CA ALA A 281 0.06 -8.01 41.50
C ALA A 281 0.31 -7.52 42.94
N GLY A 282 0.27 -6.21 43.13
CA GLY A 282 0.47 -5.59 44.43
C GLY A 282 -0.36 -6.33 45.47
N LYS A 283 0.29 -6.73 46.57
CA LYS A 283 -0.38 -7.30 47.72
C LYS A 283 -1.57 -6.39 48.09
N PRO A 284 -2.75 -6.94 48.43
CA PRO A 284 -3.82 -6.13 49.00
C PRO A 284 -3.25 -5.41 50.23
N GLN A 285 -3.40 -4.09 50.28
CA GLN A 285 -3.12 -3.35 51.51
C GLN A 285 -4.16 -3.81 52.55
N ASP A 286 -3.64 -4.44 53.59
CA ASP A 286 -4.34 -4.86 54.80
C ASP A 286 -4.70 -3.57 55.59
N GLU A 287 -5.90 -3.04 55.39
CA GLU A 287 -6.44 -1.99 56.27
C GLU A 287 -6.92 -2.66 57.57
N SER A 288 -6.03 -2.69 58.57
CA SER A 288 -6.38 -3.04 59.94
C SER A 288 -6.69 -1.80 60.77
N ASN A 289 -7.93 -1.76 61.24
CA ASN A 289 -8.43 -1.21 62.50
C ASN A 289 -8.34 0.31 62.81
N GLY A 290 -9.51 0.94 62.72
CA GLY A 290 -9.95 2.02 63.61
C GLY A 290 -11.48 2.00 63.73
N LYS A 291 -12.00 1.47 64.84
CA LYS A 291 -13.44 1.31 65.18
C LYS A 291 -13.80 2.33 66.30
N PRO A 292 -15.08 2.47 66.71
CA PRO A 292 -16.21 3.19 66.09
C PRO A 292 -16.80 4.28 67.03
N GLU A 293 -17.67 5.15 66.51
CA GLU A 293 -18.73 5.88 67.24
C GLU A 293 -19.59 6.53 66.14
N GLY A 294 -20.92 6.50 66.06
CA GLY A 294 -22.02 6.03 66.87
C GLY A 294 -23.25 6.85 66.42
N GLY A 295 -24.41 6.21 66.22
CA GLY A 295 -25.70 6.92 66.31
C GLY A 295 -26.51 7.21 65.02
N ASN A 296 -27.34 6.22 64.71
CA ASN A 296 -28.78 6.33 64.44
C ASN A 296 -29.34 6.44 63.01
N ARG A 297 -30.47 5.72 62.89
CA ARG A 297 -31.28 5.32 61.76
C ARG A 297 -32.09 6.48 61.16
N ASP A 298 -32.39 6.42 59.86
CA ASP A 298 -33.77 6.14 59.41
C ASP A 298 -33.82 5.79 57.91
N GLU A 299 -34.77 4.91 57.61
CA GLU A 299 -35.03 4.23 56.35
C GLU A 299 -35.59 5.17 55.26
N ALA A 300 -35.29 4.90 53.98
CA ALA A 300 -36.30 4.52 52.99
C ALA A 300 -35.75 4.45 51.54
N ARG A 301 -35.93 3.25 50.98
CA ARG A 301 -36.47 2.96 49.64
C ARG A 301 -35.55 2.93 48.41
N ALA A 302 -35.18 1.69 48.12
CA ALA A 302 -34.91 1.02 46.84
C ALA A 302 -35.51 1.62 45.56
N THR A 303 -34.71 1.59 44.48
CA THR A 303 -35.05 0.91 43.22
C THR A 303 -33.74 0.43 42.55
N GLY A 304 -33.59 -0.88 42.39
CA GLY A 304 -32.54 -1.48 41.58
C GLY A 304 -33.03 -1.79 40.17
N SER A 305 -32.09 -2.02 39.26
CA SER A 305 -32.24 -3.01 38.18
C SER A 305 -30.86 -3.35 37.63
N GLU A 306 -30.42 -4.57 37.94
CA GLU A 306 -29.27 -5.26 37.39
C GLU A 306 -29.45 -5.51 35.88
N SER A 307 -28.34 -5.48 35.15
CA SER A 307 -28.26 -5.97 33.77
C SER A 307 -27.86 -7.46 33.77
N PRO A 308 -28.53 -8.34 33.00
CA PRO A 308 -28.06 -9.70 32.81
C PRO A 308 -27.22 -9.87 31.50
N PRO A 309 -26.43 -10.95 31.41
CA PRO A 309 -25.36 -11.13 30.44
C PRO A 309 -25.83 -11.80 29.14
N TYR A 310 -25.15 -11.51 28.02
CA TYR A 310 -25.42 -12.17 26.73
C TYR A 310 -24.65 -13.50 26.61
N LEU A 311 -25.43 -14.57 26.39
CA LEU A 311 -24.99 -15.91 26.03
C LEU A 311 -24.95 -16.10 24.51
N ILE A 312 -24.07 -17.01 24.11
CA ILE A 312 -23.77 -17.51 22.77
C ILE A 312 -24.94 -18.37 22.24
N GLY A 313 -25.24 -18.30 20.93
CA GLY A 313 -26.13 -19.25 20.23
C GLY A 313 -25.96 -19.22 18.71
N GLU A 314 -25.68 -20.39 18.13
CA GLU A 314 -25.53 -20.68 16.70
C GLU A 314 -26.86 -20.78 15.92
N GLN A 315 -26.76 -20.46 14.61
CA GLN A 315 -27.48 -20.96 13.41
C GLN A 315 -29.01 -21.23 13.42
N ALA A 316 -29.72 -20.66 12.44
CA ALA A 316 -30.64 -21.38 11.54
C ALA A 316 -31.08 -20.57 10.30
N ASN A 317 -31.07 -21.25 9.14
CA ASN A 317 -31.60 -20.85 7.83
C ASN A 317 -33.10 -20.50 7.83
N SER A 318 -33.54 -19.62 6.92
CA SER A 318 -34.87 -19.65 6.27
C SER A 318 -34.91 -18.84 4.95
N PRO A 319 -35.85 -19.16 4.03
CA PRO A 319 -35.65 -19.14 2.56
C PRO A 319 -36.26 -17.89 1.85
N PRO A 320 -36.20 -17.77 0.49
CA PRO A 320 -36.40 -16.50 -0.21
C PRO A 320 -37.88 -16.16 -0.47
N ILE A 321 -38.18 -14.87 -0.46
CA ILE A 321 -39.51 -14.30 -0.74
C ILE A 321 -39.59 -13.95 -2.25
N GLU A 322 -40.56 -14.53 -2.95
CA GLU A 322 -40.96 -14.14 -4.30
C GLU A 322 -41.76 -12.81 -4.31
N PRO A 323 -41.68 -11.99 -5.38
CA PRO A 323 -42.48 -10.78 -5.51
C PRO A 323 -43.82 -11.08 -6.20
N THR A 324 -44.91 -10.52 -5.67
CA THR A 324 -46.22 -10.47 -6.36
C THR A 324 -46.44 -9.12 -7.05
N PRO A 325 -47.28 -9.06 -8.11
CA PRO A 325 -47.18 -8.06 -9.16
C PRO A 325 -48.26 -6.95 -9.14
N SER A 326 -47.90 -5.88 -9.84
CA SER A 326 -48.72 -4.91 -10.60
C SER A 326 -49.74 -4.03 -9.89
N ASP A 327 -49.63 -2.71 -10.12
CA ASP A 327 -50.68 -1.99 -10.82
C ASP A 327 -50.13 -0.86 -11.71
N LYS A 328 -50.65 -0.80 -12.93
CA LYS A 328 -50.44 0.24 -13.95
C LYS A 328 -51.55 1.28 -13.83
N ALA A 329 -51.25 2.55 -14.10
CA ALA A 329 -51.77 3.30 -15.27
C ALA A 329 -51.76 4.83 -15.07
N ASN A 330 -51.28 5.51 -16.14
CA ASN A 330 -51.66 6.85 -16.66
C ASN A 330 -51.39 8.08 -15.76
N GLY A 331 -50.93 9.23 -16.24
CA GLY A 331 -50.70 9.79 -17.57
C GLY A 331 -50.51 11.32 -17.45
N GLU A 332 -50.05 11.94 -18.53
CA GLU A 332 -50.02 13.39 -18.82
C GLU A 332 -48.87 14.29 -18.33
N ALA A 333 -48.19 14.86 -19.33
CA ALA A 333 -47.32 16.03 -19.29
C ALA A 333 -48.14 17.33 -19.28
N PRO A 334 -47.53 18.48 -18.95
CA PRO A 334 -47.47 19.52 -19.98
C PRO A 334 -46.20 20.40 -20.01
N ALA A 335 -45.91 20.83 -21.24
CA ALA A 335 -45.53 22.17 -21.71
C ALA A 335 -44.32 22.95 -21.14
N ARG A 336 -43.41 23.20 -22.10
CA ARG A 336 -42.41 24.27 -22.24
C ARG A 336 -42.99 25.69 -22.15
N PRO A 337 -42.15 26.69 -21.78
CA PRO A 337 -42.24 28.01 -22.40
C PRO A 337 -40.93 28.43 -23.09
N THR A 338 -41.12 29.30 -24.08
CA THR A 338 -40.17 29.79 -25.08
C THR A 338 -39.38 31.02 -24.65
N LYS A 339 -38.24 31.18 -25.33
CA LYS A 339 -37.40 32.37 -25.58
C LYS A 339 -37.89 33.73 -25.09
N GLY A 340 -37.01 34.43 -24.37
CA GLY A 340 -36.86 35.89 -24.41
C GLY A 340 -35.42 36.25 -24.77
N GLN A 341 -35.25 37.00 -25.86
CA GLN A 341 -34.01 37.70 -26.22
C GLN A 341 -33.99 39.03 -25.47
N GLU A 342 -32.84 39.45 -24.96
CA GLU A 342 -32.49 40.87 -24.89
C GLU A 342 -30.97 41.07 -24.96
N THR A 343 -30.60 42.18 -25.58
CA THR A 343 -29.31 42.55 -26.15
C THR A 343 -28.72 43.77 -25.44
N SER A 344 -27.40 43.83 -25.25
CA SER A 344 -26.53 45.03 -25.34
C SER A 344 -25.12 44.62 -24.87
N GLU A 345 -24.08 44.61 -25.72
CA GLU A 345 -23.25 45.71 -26.26
C GLU A 345 -22.36 46.48 -25.25
N ALA A 346 -21.04 46.36 -25.52
CA ALA A 346 -19.95 47.33 -25.40
C ALA A 346 -19.08 47.44 -24.12
N ALA A 347 -17.77 47.37 -24.37
CA ALA A 347 -16.56 47.48 -23.54
C ALA A 347 -16.21 48.97 -23.19
N PRO A 348 -14.98 49.40 -22.74
CA PRO A 348 -13.72 48.69 -22.41
C PRO A 348 -12.93 49.20 -21.18
N GLY A 349 -11.85 48.46 -20.83
CA GLY A 349 -10.53 49.02 -20.45
C GLY A 349 -10.27 49.35 -18.98
N VAL A 350 -9.13 48.84 -18.45
CA VAL A 350 -7.98 49.60 -17.89
C VAL A 350 -7.04 48.62 -17.19
N THR A 351 -5.80 48.56 -17.68
CA THR A 351 -4.60 48.03 -17.01
C THR A 351 -4.02 49.09 -16.06
N PRO A 352 -3.12 48.73 -15.14
CA PRO A 352 -1.73 49.10 -15.45
C PRO A 352 -0.70 48.01 -15.11
N ALA A 353 0.37 48.05 -15.89
CA ALA A 353 1.62 47.35 -15.70
C ALA A 353 2.53 48.08 -14.70
N ILE A 354 3.39 47.32 -14.00
CA ILE A 354 4.73 47.77 -13.61
C ILE A 354 5.72 46.63 -13.90
N ASN A 355 6.67 46.93 -14.79
CA ASN A 355 7.90 46.20 -15.08
C ASN A 355 8.98 46.52 -14.02
N VAL A 356 9.96 45.61 -13.86
CA VAL A 356 11.43 45.83 -13.82
C VAL A 356 12.06 44.49 -13.39
N LEU A 357 12.56 43.66 -14.32
CA LEU A 357 13.96 43.59 -14.81
C LEU A 357 15.03 43.45 -13.71
N THR A 358 15.68 42.29 -13.63
CA THR A 358 17.15 42.16 -13.75
C THR A 358 17.55 40.70 -13.99
N GLU A 359 18.28 40.50 -15.08
CA GLU A 359 19.02 39.30 -15.48
C GLU A 359 20.38 39.18 -14.73
N PRO A 360 21.06 38.02 -14.81
CA PRO A 360 22.19 37.64 -13.95
C PRO A 360 23.56 38.01 -14.56
N PRO A 361 24.66 38.02 -13.77
CA PRO A 361 25.99 38.06 -14.34
C PRO A 361 26.56 36.65 -14.53
N SER A 362 27.36 36.54 -15.58
CA SER A 362 28.10 35.36 -16.00
C SER A 362 29.62 35.55 -15.77
N GLN A 363 30.30 34.41 -15.68
CA GLN A 363 31.74 34.13 -15.92
C GLN A 363 32.80 34.62 -14.92
N ALA A 364 33.62 33.66 -14.46
CA ALA A 364 35.06 33.63 -14.75
C ALA A 364 35.71 32.27 -14.38
N ASN A 365 36.58 31.82 -15.29
CA ASN A 365 37.54 30.72 -15.14
C ASN A 365 38.54 30.96 -14.00
N GLY A 366 39.05 29.87 -13.41
CA GLY A 366 40.21 29.90 -12.52
C GLY A 366 40.79 28.51 -12.28
N THR A 367 41.89 28.22 -12.96
CA THR A 367 42.70 26.99 -12.93
C THR A 367 43.51 26.81 -11.63
N SER A 368 43.81 25.53 -11.33
CA SER A 368 45.03 24.99 -10.71
C SER A 368 45.55 25.55 -9.37
N GLU A 369 45.70 24.70 -8.36
CA GLU A 369 47.01 24.16 -7.92
C GLU A 369 46.90 23.34 -6.62
N LYS A 370 47.59 22.20 -6.59
CA LYS A 370 47.94 21.46 -5.37
C LYS A 370 49.14 22.14 -4.69
N PRO A 371 49.27 21.99 -3.37
CA PRO A 371 50.59 21.77 -2.80
C PRO A 371 50.64 20.45 -2.02
N LYS A 372 51.73 19.70 -2.27
CA LYS A 372 52.28 18.66 -1.41
C LYS A 372 53.24 19.31 -0.39
N THR A 373 53.72 18.47 0.54
CA THR A 373 54.98 18.57 1.32
C THR A 373 55.00 19.62 2.44
N ASP A 374 55.53 19.40 3.65
CA ASP A 374 56.38 18.34 4.20
C ASP A 374 56.29 18.33 5.74
N MET A 375 56.71 17.21 6.32
CA MET A 375 56.99 17.02 7.75
C MET A 375 58.11 17.94 8.27
N PRO A 376 58.20 18.11 9.60
CA PRO A 376 59.46 17.71 10.23
C PRO A 376 59.26 16.87 11.50
N SER A 377 60.21 15.96 11.69
CA SER A 377 60.39 15.11 12.87
C SER A 377 61.29 15.79 13.92
N THR A 378 61.07 15.47 15.20
CA THR A 378 62.08 15.33 16.29
C THR A 378 61.31 14.94 17.57
N LYS A 379 61.34 13.66 17.95
CA LYS A 379 62.25 12.96 18.89
C LYS A 379 62.00 13.20 20.38
N GLU A 380 61.51 12.11 20.99
CA GLU A 380 61.90 11.46 22.26
C GLU A 380 61.69 12.18 23.61
N GLY A 381 60.86 11.53 24.44
CA GLY A 381 60.78 11.69 25.88
C GLY A 381 59.96 10.55 26.48
N SER A 382 60.64 9.47 26.88
CA SER A 382 60.11 8.33 27.61
C SER A 382 59.57 8.73 28.98
N LEU A 383 58.39 8.24 29.37
CA LEU A 383 58.03 8.03 30.78
C LEU A 383 56.93 6.97 30.88
N ASP A 384 57.28 5.95 31.67
CA ASP A 384 56.48 4.86 32.19
C ASP A 384 55.37 5.37 33.12
N SER A 385 54.12 5.01 32.84
CA SER A 385 53.08 4.81 33.86
C SER A 385 51.81 4.25 33.21
N SER A 386 51.51 2.98 33.48
CA SER A 386 50.18 2.39 33.25
C SER A 386 49.14 3.03 34.18
N PRO A 387 48.01 3.58 33.68
CA PRO A 387 46.84 3.82 34.50
C PRO A 387 45.83 2.69 34.32
N GLN A 388 45.44 2.09 35.45
CA GLN A 388 44.34 1.14 35.57
C GLN A 388 43.05 1.69 34.93
N ALA A 389 42.35 0.82 34.20
CA ALA A 389 41.02 1.10 33.70
C ALA A 389 40.06 1.36 34.88
N PRO A 390 39.23 2.41 34.84
CA PRO A 390 38.16 2.55 35.80
C PRO A 390 37.09 1.49 35.51
N ASP A 391 36.77 0.69 36.52
CA ASP A 391 35.56 -0.15 36.57
C ASP A 391 34.33 0.76 36.59
N THR A 392 33.90 1.23 35.42
CA THR A 392 32.54 1.72 35.23
C THR A 392 31.66 0.50 35.01
N LYS A 393 30.94 0.10 36.07
CA LYS A 393 29.69 -0.65 35.91
C LYS A 393 28.77 0.23 35.07
N ASP A 394 28.73 -0.02 33.77
CA ASP A 394 27.66 0.40 32.90
C ASP A 394 26.37 -0.23 33.44
N ASP A 395 25.66 0.49 34.30
CA ASP A 395 24.20 0.37 34.39
C ASP A 395 23.64 0.93 33.07
N GLN A 396 23.84 0.18 31.98
CA GLN A 396 22.97 0.29 30.81
C GLN A 396 21.59 -0.14 31.31
N LEU A 397 20.78 0.83 31.72
CA LEU A 397 19.34 0.65 31.82
C LEU A 397 18.91 0.04 30.49
N ALA A 398 18.56 -1.25 30.50
CA ALA A 398 18.04 -1.93 29.33
C ALA A 398 16.88 -1.07 28.82
N ALA A 399 16.97 -0.64 27.56
CA ALA A 399 15.88 0.08 26.92
C ALA A 399 14.59 -0.70 27.17
N PRO A 400 13.48 -0.03 27.54
CA PRO A 400 12.23 -0.72 27.84
C PRO A 400 11.88 -1.65 26.68
N ALA A 401 11.51 -2.89 27.00
CA ALA A 401 11.11 -3.85 25.99
C ALA A 401 9.93 -3.26 25.19
N VAL A 402 10.11 -3.13 23.88
CA VAL A 402 9.08 -2.64 22.96
C VAL A 402 8.39 -3.79 22.25
N ALA A 403 7.13 -3.60 21.86
CA ALA A 403 6.41 -4.59 21.07
C ALA A 403 7.03 -4.70 19.67
N GLU A 404 7.63 -5.85 19.38
CA GLU A 404 8.32 -6.13 18.13
C GLU A 404 8.13 -7.59 17.73
N TRP A 405 7.83 -7.82 16.44
CA TRP A 405 7.73 -9.16 15.87
C TRP A 405 7.96 -9.13 14.35
N GLY A 406 8.11 -10.32 13.77
CA GLY A 406 8.30 -10.50 12.34
C GLY A 406 9.14 -11.73 12.05
N ASN A 407 9.67 -11.80 10.83
CA ASN A 407 10.56 -12.85 10.37
C ASN A 407 11.73 -12.24 9.56
N SER A 408 12.41 -13.04 8.73
CA SER A 408 13.56 -12.54 7.96
C SER A 408 13.18 -11.57 6.82
N ILE A 409 11.88 -11.46 6.51
CA ILE A 409 11.32 -10.70 5.38
C ILE A 409 10.61 -9.43 5.85
N TYR A 410 9.86 -9.50 6.94
CA TYR A 410 9.14 -8.34 7.48
C TYR A 410 9.36 -8.18 8.97
N ARG A 411 9.22 -6.94 9.46
CA ARG A 411 9.23 -6.62 10.89
C ARG A 411 8.27 -5.48 11.19
N VAL A 412 7.55 -5.62 12.29
CA VAL A 412 6.72 -4.59 12.91
C VAL A 412 7.32 -4.23 14.24
N ARG A 413 7.48 -2.94 14.51
CA ARG A 413 8.06 -2.45 15.77
C ARG A 413 7.35 -1.21 16.27
N PHE A 414 6.87 -1.24 17.51
CA PHE A 414 6.30 -0.05 18.15
C PHE A 414 7.40 0.78 18.81
N PRO A 415 7.36 2.12 18.71
CA PRO A 415 8.35 2.98 19.33
C PRO A 415 8.17 3.16 20.84
N GLY A 416 7.04 2.72 21.41
CA GLY A 416 6.70 2.89 22.82
C GLY A 416 5.63 1.91 23.29
N ASP A 417 4.96 2.25 24.39
CA ASP A 417 3.94 1.42 25.02
C ASP A 417 2.75 1.14 24.08
N THR A 418 2.26 -0.10 24.15
CA THR A 418 1.09 -0.56 23.40
C THR A 418 -0.02 -0.99 24.36
N PRO A 419 -1.30 -0.91 23.94
CA PRO A 419 -2.42 -1.26 24.81
C PRO A 419 -2.38 -2.75 25.17
N LYS A 420 -2.41 -3.06 26.48
CA LYS A 420 -2.31 -4.44 27.00
C LYS A 420 -3.46 -5.34 26.57
N ASP A 421 -4.64 -4.74 26.35
CA ASP A 421 -5.85 -5.42 25.88
C ASP A 421 -5.92 -5.52 24.34
N GLY A 422 -4.91 -4.98 23.63
CA GLY A 422 -4.87 -4.94 22.18
C GLY A 422 -5.85 -3.95 21.55
N ILE A 423 -6.53 -3.11 22.35
CA ILE A 423 -7.54 -2.17 21.86
C ILE A 423 -6.92 -0.77 21.72
N PHE A 424 -6.71 -0.36 20.48
CA PHE A 424 -6.09 0.92 20.11
C PHE A 424 -7.07 2.10 20.28
N ARG A 425 -6.96 2.85 21.39
CA ARG A 425 -7.79 4.03 21.72
C ARG A 425 -6.93 5.25 22.09
N PRO A 426 -7.11 6.43 21.47
CA PRO A 426 -8.04 6.75 20.38
C PRO A 426 -7.72 5.99 19.08
N PRO A 427 -8.59 5.97 18.06
CA PRO A 427 -8.37 5.15 16.87
C PRO A 427 -7.34 5.72 15.88
N TYR A 428 -6.52 6.68 16.30
CA TYR A 428 -5.53 7.37 15.47
C TYR A 428 -4.19 7.49 16.22
N GLY A 429 -3.10 7.71 15.49
CA GLY A 429 -1.80 8.06 16.07
C GLY A 429 -0.98 6.87 16.61
N TRP A 430 -1.47 5.65 16.49
CA TRP A 430 -0.74 4.43 16.87
C TRP A 430 0.34 4.09 15.85
N LYS A 431 1.47 4.81 15.95
CA LYS A 431 2.62 4.66 15.07
C LYS A 431 3.37 3.35 15.32
N TYR A 432 3.75 2.66 14.25
CA TYR A 432 4.74 1.59 14.26
C TYR A 432 5.70 1.76 13.10
N SER A 433 6.92 1.26 13.24
CA SER A 433 7.84 1.14 12.11
C SER A 433 7.59 -0.19 11.41
N PHE A 434 7.51 -0.13 10.07
CA PHE A 434 7.35 -1.28 9.21
C PHE A 434 8.60 -1.48 8.34
N PHE A 435 9.13 -2.69 8.38
CA PHE A 435 10.22 -3.12 7.51
C PHE A 435 9.74 -4.25 6.61
N MET A 436 10.11 -4.17 5.34
CA MET A 436 9.89 -5.21 4.34
C MET A 436 11.11 -5.29 3.42
N GLU A 437 11.76 -6.44 3.41
CA GLU A 437 12.97 -6.71 2.63
C GLU A 437 12.81 -6.23 1.17
N GLU A 438 13.74 -5.39 0.70
CA GLU A 438 13.76 -4.78 -0.66
C GLU A 438 12.57 -3.89 -1.06
N ALA A 439 11.60 -3.63 -0.18
CA ALA A 439 10.40 -2.85 -0.51
C ALA A 439 10.20 -1.64 0.41
N VAL A 440 10.39 -1.82 1.71
CA VAL A 440 10.13 -0.80 2.74
C VAL A 440 11.27 -0.81 3.75
N GLU A 441 12.00 0.29 3.89
CA GLU A 441 13.13 0.44 4.82
C GLU A 441 12.65 1.22 6.07
N GLU A 442 12.09 0.51 7.07
CA GLU A 442 11.70 1.07 8.38
C GLU A 442 10.83 2.34 8.28
N VAL A 443 9.76 2.24 7.47
CA VAL A 443 8.85 3.37 7.24
C VAL A 443 7.82 3.45 8.37
N PRO A 444 7.57 4.64 8.95
CA PRO A 444 6.51 4.83 9.92
C PRO A 444 5.12 4.65 9.28
N GLU A 445 4.32 3.76 9.84
CA GLU A 445 2.92 3.49 9.51
C GLU A 445 2.06 3.67 10.76
N TYR A 446 0.73 3.68 10.59
CA TYR A 446 -0.21 3.80 11.70
C TYR A 446 -1.21 2.67 11.70
N VAL A 447 -1.52 2.15 12.89
CA VAL A 447 -2.57 1.14 13.05
C VAL A 447 -3.90 1.76 12.59
N VAL A 448 -4.66 0.99 11.82
CA VAL A 448 -6.02 1.32 11.39
C VAL A 448 -7.00 0.41 12.14
N PRO A 449 -7.51 0.78 13.33
CA PRO A 449 -8.41 -0.10 14.07
C PRO A 449 -9.69 -0.32 13.26
N TRP A 450 -9.86 -1.53 12.73
CA TRP A 450 -10.80 -1.76 11.64
C TRP A 450 -12.25 -1.37 11.97
N GLU A 451 -12.75 -1.76 13.15
CA GLU A 451 -14.14 -1.45 13.53
C GLU A 451 -14.35 0.06 13.73
N ALA A 452 -13.34 0.79 14.20
CA ALA A 452 -13.40 2.24 14.27
C ALA A 452 -13.40 2.85 12.86
N PHE A 453 -12.51 2.38 11.97
CA PHE A 453 -12.48 2.82 10.58
C PHE A 453 -13.81 2.57 9.86
N ARG A 454 -14.41 1.37 10.01
CA ARG A 454 -15.73 1.05 9.45
C ARG A 454 -16.79 2.03 9.95
N ALA A 455 -16.85 2.28 11.25
CA ALA A 455 -17.81 3.21 11.83
C ALA A 455 -17.61 4.65 11.30
N ILE A 456 -16.38 5.12 11.19
CA ILE A 456 -16.11 6.46 10.64
C ILE A 456 -16.47 6.52 9.16
N ALA A 457 -16.26 5.45 8.39
CA ALA A 457 -16.61 5.40 6.98
C ALA A 457 -18.14 5.48 6.73
N GLU A 458 -18.95 4.94 7.64
CA GLU A 458 -20.42 5.02 7.57
C GLU A 458 -20.92 6.47 7.61
N ASP A 459 -20.26 7.36 8.36
CA ASP A 459 -20.57 8.81 8.39
C ASP A 459 -20.37 9.49 7.03
N TYR A 460 -19.64 8.85 6.11
CA TYR A 460 -19.40 9.31 4.74
C TYR A 460 -20.24 8.55 3.69
N ASN A 461 -21.30 7.84 4.13
CA ASN A 461 -22.15 6.98 3.31
C ASN A 461 -21.38 5.86 2.60
N LEU A 462 -20.32 5.34 3.23
CA LEU A 462 -19.57 4.20 2.73
C LEU A 462 -19.96 2.97 3.53
N GLU A 463 -20.62 2.01 2.88
CA GLU A 463 -21.06 0.76 3.50
C GLU A 463 -20.10 -0.38 3.14
N LEU A 464 -19.63 -1.12 4.14
CA LEU A 464 -18.71 -2.23 3.95
C LEU A 464 -19.40 -3.40 3.22
N GLN A 465 -18.85 -3.81 2.08
CA GLN A 465 -19.35 -4.98 1.33
C GLN A 465 -18.37 -6.14 1.32
N TYR A 466 -17.08 -5.87 1.53
CA TYR A 466 -16.04 -6.90 1.49
C TYR A 466 -14.87 -6.52 2.40
N ARG A 467 -14.41 -7.48 3.19
CA ARG A 467 -13.12 -7.44 3.92
C ARG A 467 -12.62 -8.87 4.04
N LYS A 468 -11.42 -9.16 3.52
CA LYS A 468 -10.80 -10.49 3.67
C LYS A 468 -9.29 -10.41 3.84
N PRO A 469 -8.71 -11.15 4.78
CA PRO A 469 -7.26 -11.39 4.84
C PRO A 469 -6.75 -12.02 3.54
N PHE A 470 -5.51 -11.71 3.17
CA PHE A 470 -4.90 -12.21 1.93
C PHE A 470 -4.92 -13.74 1.79
N ALA A 471 -4.71 -14.46 2.89
CA ALA A 471 -4.76 -15.92 2.91
C ALA A 471 -6.16 -16.48 2.53
N GLU A 472 -7.23 -15.81 2.96
CA GLU A 472 -8.61 -16.19 2.61
C GLU A 472 -8.91 -15.88 1.15
N ILE A 473 -8.48 -14.71 0.65
CA ILE A 473 -8.60 -14.35 -0.77
C ILE A 473 -7.92 -15.42 -1.63
N TRP A 474 -6.71 -15.82 -1.26
CA TRP A 474 -6.02 -16.91 -1.94
C TRP A 474 -6.85 -18.19 -1.92
N LYS A 475 -7.30 -18.65 -0.75
CA LYS A 475 -8.07 -19.89 -0.59
C LYS A 475 -9.31 -19.92 -1.48
N GLU A 476 -10.03 -18.81 -1.59
CA GLU A 476 -11.26 -18.71 -2.36
C GLU A 476 -11.02 -18.58 -3.86
N GLU A 477 -10.04 -17.76 -4.26
CA GLU A 477 -9.95 -17.31 -5.64
C GLU A 477 -8.91 -18.09 -6.46
N ASN A 478 -7.98 -18.80 -5.81
CA ASN A 478 -6.88 -19.51 -6.50
C ASN A 478 -7.36 -20.58 -7.49
N SER A 479 -8.57 -21.11 -7.33
CA SER A 479 -9.13 -22.15 -8.19
C SER A 479 -10.24 -21.61 -9.10
N SER A 480 -10.49 -20.30 -9.09
CA SER A 480 -11.48 -19.70 -9.96
C SER A 480 -11.04 -19.78 -11.44
N PRO A 481 -11.97 -19.85 -12.40
CA PRO A 481 -11.66 -19.89 -13.82
C PRO A 481 -10.83 -18.68 -14.32
N VAL A 482 -10.94 -17.55 -13.63
CA VAL A 482 -10.24 -16.30 -13.99
C VAL A 482 -8.91 -16.19 -13.26
N PHE A 483 -8.90 -16.34 -11.92
CA PHE A 483 -7.72 -16.03 -11.12
C PHE A 483 -6.76 -17.21 -10.93
N GLY A 484 -7.23 -18.44 -11.11
CA GLY A 484 -6.36 -19.62 -11.10
C GLY A 484 -5.32 -19.57 -12.22
N PRO A 485 -5.72 -19.50 -13.50
CA PRO A 485 -4.77 -19.35 -14.61
C PRO A 485 -3.93 -18.06 -14.51
N LEU A 486 -4.48 -16.99 -13.92
CA LEU A 486 -3.71 -15.77 -13.66
C LEU A 486 -2.58 -16.00 -12.64
N SER A 487 -2.85 -16.75 -11.56
CA SER A 487 -1.84 -17.04 -10.53
C SER A 487 -0.62 -17.78 -11.10
N GLU A 488 -0.83 -18.67 -12.07
CA GLU A 488 0.24 -19.39 -12.78
C GLU A 488 1.04 -18.47 -13.70
N ARG A 489 0.36 -17.63 -14.48
CA ARG A 489 1.01 -16.65 -15.36
C ARG A 489 1.83 -15.63 -14.59
N MET A 490 1.40 -15.29 -13.38
CA MET A 490 2.07 -14.33 -12.50
C MET A 490 3.18 -14.96 -11.66
N GLY A 491 3.37 -16.29 -11.70
CA GLY A 491 4.41 -16.98 -10.94
C GLY A 491 4.11 -17.10 -9.45
N VAL A 492 2.83 -17.04 -9.05
CA VAL A 492 2.41 -17.26 -7.66
C VAL A 492 2.41 -18.74 -7.31
N ARG A 493 2.03 -19.59 -8.28
CA ARG A 493 2.07 -21.04 -8.17
C ARG A 493 2.62 -21.67 -9.45
N GLY A 494 3.02 -22.94 -9.36
CA GLY A 494 3.41 -23.76 -10.50
C GLY A 494 2.27 -23.94 -11.50
N ARG A 495 2.62 -24.30 -12.74
CA ARG A 495 1.63 -24.58 -13.80
C ARG A 495 0.70 -25.73 -13.42
N ASP A 496 -0.45 -25.79 -14.06
CA ASP A 496 -1.41 -26.89 -13.96
C ASP A 496 -1.90 -27.09 -12.51
N ALA A 497 -2.25 -25.98 -11.84
CA ALA A 497 -2.57 -25.95 -10.42
C ALA A 497 -1.47 -26.53 -9.50
N GLY A 498 -0.20 -26.31 -9.89
CA GLY A 498 0.97 -26.73 -9.12
C GLY A 498 1.12 -26.02 -7.77
N PRO A 499 2.18 -26.37 -7.00
CA PRO A 499 2.38 -25.84 -5.65
C PRO A 499 2.63 -24.33 -5.64
N LEU A 500 2.37 -23.70 -4.49
CA LEU A 500 2.74 -22.29 -4.26
C LEU A 500 4.25 -22.11 -4.46
N LEU A 501 4.61 -21.01 -5.12
CA LEU A 501 5.99 -20.55 -5.33
C LEU A 501 6.35 -19.40 -4.37
N VAL A 502 5.53 -19.23 -3.34
CA VAL A 502 5.68 -18.27 -2.26
C VAL A 502 6.12 -19.08 -1.03
N SER A 503 7.25 -18.71 -0.43
CA SER A 503 7.74 -19.37 0.77
C SER A 503 6.87 -19.09 1.99
N ASP A 504 6.99 -19.90 3.05
CA ASP A 504 6.20 -19.73 4.27
C ASP A 504 6.46 -18.35 4.92
N GLU A 505 7.71 -17.88 4.96
CA GLU A 505 8.05 -16.54 5.47
C GLU A 505 7.44 -15.42 4.61
N GLU A 506 7.43 -15.59 3.29
CA GLU A 506 6.79 -14.63 2.37
C GLU A 506 5.27 -14.63 2.55
N MET A 507 4.67 -15.81 2.76
CA MET A 507 3.23 -15.95 3.00
C MET A 507 2.83 -15.34 4.35
N GLU A 508 3.65 -15.47 5.38
CA GLU A 508 3.46 -14.81 6.67
C GLU A 508 3.48 -13.28 6.49
N ALA A 509 4.48 -12.76 5.78
CA ALA A 509 4.57 -11.33 5.46
C ALA A 509 3.38 -10.82 4.63
N ALA A 510 2.89 -11.62 3.67
CA ALA A 510 1.70 -11.30 2.89
C ALA A 510 0.42 -11.30 3.74
N SER A 511 0.33 -12.22 4.71
CA SER A 511 -0.83 -12.38 5.59
C SER A 511 -0.99 -11.25 6.61
N PHE A 512 0.00 -10.37 6.73
CA PHE A 512 -0.11 -9.12 7.46
C PHE A 512 -1.22 -8.19 6.90
N TYR A 513 -1.64 -8.40 5.65
CA TYR A 513 -2.56 -7.53 4.95
C TYR A 513 -3.96 -8.15 4.77
N HIS A 514 -4.96 -7.28 4.68
CA HIS A 514 -6.28 -7.62 4.14
C HIS A 514 -6.64 -6.70 2.98
N ALA A 515 -7.63 -7.11 2.19
CA ALA A 515 -8.26 -6.25 1.18
C ALA A 515 -9.70 -5.95 1.57
N PHE A 516 -10.23 -4.82 1.12
CA PHE A 516 -11.60 -4.43 1.37
C PHE A 516 -12.29 -3.77 0.17
N CYS A 517 -13.61 -3.68 0.24
CA CYS A 517 -14.45 -2.89 -0.65
C CYS A 517 -15.63 -2.29 0.13
N PHE A 518 -15.81 -0.97 0.04
CA PHE A 518 -17.02 -0.25 0.46
C PHE A 518 -17.79 0.23 -0.76
N TYR A 519 -19.11 0.37 -0.61
CA TYR A 519 -19.98 0.99 -1.61
C TYR A 519 -20.47 2.33 -1.11
N LYS A 520 -20.53 3.31 -2.01
CA LYS A 520 -21.14 4.62 -1.75
C LYS A 520 -22.66 4.51 -1.88
N ILE A 521 -23.39 4.81 -0.81
CA ILE A 521 -24.86 4.74 -0.76
C ILE A 521 -25.52 6.05 -1.17
#